data_AF-A0A293M602-F1
#
_entry.id   AF-A0A293M602-F1
#
_cell.length_a   1.000
_cell.length_b   1.000
_cell.length_c   1.000
_cell.angle_alpha   90.00
_cell.angle_beta   90.00
_cell.angle_gamma   90.00
#
_symmetry.space_group_name_H-M   'P 1'
#
loop_
_entity.id
_entity.type
_entity.pdbx_description
1 polymer ?
#
loop_
_entity_poly.entity_id
_entity_poly.type
_entity_poly.pdbx_seq_one_letter_code
_entity_poly.pdbx_strand_id
1 'polypeptide(L)'
;MQIYVASSKNEEAEQLFKRMMSKYKSPEVCLLGGTFYMKLGKLEEARAVLQRALKSLERHHHVGLISKFALMEFKYGDQERGKSMFDNILVNHPKRTDLWSVYINILIKQGDEEGVRTLFAKAGTPSCAVQSAATCASS
;
A
#
# COMPACT_ATOMS: atom_id res chain seq x y z
N MET A 1 -15.70 27.70 -14.91
CA MET A 1 -15.63 28.07 -13.47
C MET A 1 -15.35 26.89 -12.53
N GLN A 2 -15.86 25.68 -12.79
CA GLN A 2 -15.71 24.53 -11.86
C GLN A 2 -14.27 24.04 -11.66
N ILE A 3 -13.39 24.18 -12.68
CA ILE A 3 -11.97 23.79 -12.58
C ILE A 3 -11.23 24.65 -11.54
N TYR A 4 -11.51 25.95 -11.50
CA TYR A 4 -10.84 26.88 -10.56
C TYR A 4 -11.23 26.60 -9.10
N VAL A 5 -12.51 26.28 -8.86
CA VAL A 5 -13.03 25.93 -7.53
C VAL A 5 -12.46 24.59 -7.04
N ALA A 6 -12.27 23.61 -7.94
CA ALA A 6 -11.63 22.34 -7.59
C ALA A 6 -10.14 22.52 -7.24
N SER A 7 -9.41 23.32 -8.02
CA SER A 7 -7.99 23.62 -7.75
C SER A 7 -7.78 24.34 -6.42
N SER A 8 -8.58 25.36 -6.12
CA SER A 8 -8.51 26.09 -4.85
C SER A 8 -8.75 25.18 -3.63
N LYS A 9 -9.72 24.26 -3.71
CA LYS A 9 -9.97 23.28 -2.64
C LYS A 9 -8.83 22.28 -2.46
N ASN A 10 -8.16 21.90 -3.55
CA ASN A 10 -7.02 20.98 -3.49
C ASN A 10 -5.81 21.64 -2.81
N GLU A 11 -5.56 22.92 -3.06
CA GLU A 11 -4.48 23.66 -2.41
C GLU A 11 -4.73 23.83 -0.89
N GLU A 12 -5.94 24.17 -0.49
CA GLU A 12 -6.32 24.26 0.93
C GLU A 12 -6.17 22.91 1.65
N ALA A 13 -6.65 21.83 1.02
CA ALA A 13 -6.49 20.47 1.54
C ALA A 13 -5.01 20.09 1.66
N GLU A 14 -4.18 20.45 0.68
CA GLU A 14 -2.74 20.19 0.71
C GLU A 14 -2.06 20.92 1.89
N GLN A 15 -2.40 22.18 2.11
CA GLN A 15 -1.88 22.96 3.24
C GLN A 15 -2.36 22.41 4.59
N LEU A 16 -3.61 21.94 4.67
CA LEU A 16 -4.14 21.27 5.85
C LEU A 16 -3.35 19.98 6.15
N PHE A 17 -3.12 19.15 5.14
CA PHE A 17 -2.33 17.91 5.30
C PHE A 17 -0.90 18.17 5.70
N LYS A 18 -0.23 19.19 5.13
CA LYS A 18 1.11 19.59 5.55
C LYS A 18 1.17 19.97 7.03
N ARG A 19 0.20 20.77 7.49
CA ARG A 19 0.07 21.15 8.93
C ARG A 19 -0.26 19.95 9.83
N MET A 20 -1.12 19.05 9.37
CA MET A 20 -1.47 17.84 10.12
C MET A 20 -0.27 16.91 10.26
N MET A 21 0.47 16.65 9.17
CA MET A 21 1.66 15.79 9.20
C MET A 21 2.80 16.38 10.04
N SER A 22 2.91 17.70 10.14
CA SER A 22 3.92 18.33 11.00
C SER A 22 3.56 18.27 12.49
N LYS A 23 2.27 18.38 12.82
CA LYS A 23 1.78 18.35 14.22
C LYS A 23 1.56 16.93 14.75
N TYR A 24 1.07 16.03 13.89
CA TYR A 24 0.66 14.68 14.25
C TYR A 24 1.48 13.64 13.50
N LYS A 25 2.38 12.99 14.22
CA LYS A 25 3.13 11.82 13.74
C LYS A 25 2.29 10.57 13.92
N SER A 26 1.16 10.50 13.21
CA SER A 26 0.25 9.35 13.23
C SER A 26 0.26 8.65 11.87
N PRO A 27 0.28 7.31 11.83
CA PRO A 27 0.10 6.55 10.59
C PRO A 27 -1.19 6.93 9.85
N GLU A 28 -2.27 7.28 10.59
CA GLU A 28 -3.57 7.64 10.01
C GLU A 28 -3.49 8.94 9.19
N VAL A 29 -2.78 9.95 9.70
CA VAL A 29 -2.60 11.23 9.01
C VAL A 29 -1.76 11.04 7.76
N CYS A 30 -0.73 10.20 7.82
CA CYS A 30 0.10 9.86 6.65
C CYS A 30 -0.71 9.11 5.58
N LEU A 31 -1.58 8.17 5.98
CA LEU A 31 -2.47 7.46 5.06
C LEU A 31 -3.49 8.39 4.42
N LEU A 32 -4.06 9.31 5.20
CA LEU A 32 -5.03 10.28 4.69
C LEU A 32 -4.39 11.23 3.68
N GLY A 33 -3.19 11.74 3.97
CA GLY A 33 -2.42 12.55 3.01
C GLY A 33 -2.02 11.75 1.77
N GLY A 34 -1.52 10.52 1.94
CA GLY A 34 -1.13 9.64 0.84
C GLY A 34 -2.30 9.31 -0.09
N THR A 35 -3.45 8.91 0.48
CA THR A 35 -4.67 8.63 -0.30
C THR A 35 -5.16 9.85 -1.07
N PHE A 36 -5.08 11.05 -0.48
CA PHE A 36 -5.44 12.30 -1.15
C PHE A 36 -4.56 12.54 -2.39
N TYR A 37 -3.24 12.47 -2.24
CA TYR A 37 -2.30 12.67 -3.36
C TYR A 37 -2.46 11.59 -4.44
N MET A 38 -2.63 10.33 -4.07
CA MET A 38 -2.89 9.22 -5.01
C MET A 38 -4.15 9.46 -5.85
N LYS A 39 -5.24 9.93 -5.22
CA LYS A 39 -6.50 10.23 -5.92
C LYS A 39 -6.38 11.42 -6.88
N LEU A 40 -5.47 12.35 -6.60
CA LEU A 40 -5.18 13.48 -7.49
C LEU A 40 -4.20 13.11 -8.62
N GLY A 41 -3.71 11.86 -8.68
CA GLY A 41 -2.67 11.44 -9.63
C GLY A 41 -1.27 11.97 -9.29
N LYS A 42 -1.12 12.61 -8.12
CA LYS A 42 0.14 13.15 -7.58
C LYS A 42 0.95 12.04 -6.90
N LEU A 43 1.39 11.05 -7.67
CA LEU A 43 2.02 9.84 -7.15
C LEU A 43 3.34 10.14 -6.42
N GLU A 44 4.15 11.07 -6.92
CA GLU A 44 5.43 11.44 -6.31
C GLU A 44 5.26 12.10 -4.94
N GLU A 45 4.25 12.95 -4.80
CA GLU A 45 3.91 13.58 -3.52
C GLU A 45 3.41 12.54 -2.52
N ALA A 46 2.58 11.58 -2.95
CA ALA A 46 2.16 10.47 -2.10
C ALA A 46 3.36 9.63 -1.62
N ARG A 47 4.32 9.36 -2.51
CA ARG A 47 5.56 8.63 -2.20
C ARG A 47 6.44 9.41 -1.22
N ALA A 48 6.54 10.72 -1.38
CA ALA A 48 7.26 11.59 -0.45
C ALA A 48 6.61 11.59 0.95
N VAL A 49 5.28 11.52 1.04
CA VAL A 49 4.55 11.35 2.31
C VAL A 49 4.95 10.04 2.99
N LEU A 50 4.97 8.92 2.26
CA LEU A 50 5.40 7.64 2.81
C LEU A 50 6.84 7.70 3.35
N GLN A 51 7.78 8.23 2.56
CA GLN A 51 9.17 8.34 3.00
C GLN A 51 9.32 9.19 4.28
N ARG A 52 8.60 10.31 4.36
CA ARG A 52 8.59 11.15 5.56
C ARG A 52 8.01 10.40 6.76
N ALA A 53 6.91 9.68 6.54
CA ALA A 53 6.24 8.89 7.57
C ALA A 53 7.18 7.80 8.14
N LEU A 54 7.92 7.10 7.29
CA LEU A 54 8.90 6.09 7.72
C LEU A 54 10.06 6.68 8.53
N LYS A 55 10.43 7.94 8.28
CA LYS A 55 11.45 8.66 9.08
C LYS A 55 10.91 9.15 10.42
N SER A 56 9.62 9.47 10.51
CA SER A 56 9.02 10.06 11.71
C SER A 56 8.33 9.08 12.65
N LEU A 57 7.83 7.96 12.12
CA LEU A 57 7.08 6.94 12.86
C LEU A 57 8.00 5.84 13.36
N GLU A 58 7.58 5.16 14.43
CA GLU A 58 8.27 3.98 14.94
C GLU A 58 8.17 2.77 14.02
N ARG A 59 9.18 1.89 14.06
CA ARG A 59 9.30 0.73 13.14
C ARG A 59 8.10 -0.21 13.17
N HIS A 60 7.44 -0.36 14.32
CA HIS A 60 6.31 -1.27 14.46
C HIS A 60 5.09 -0.85 13.62
N HIS A 61 4.99 0.44 13.24
CA HIS A 61 3.98 0.95 12.31
C HIS A 61 4.39 0.83 10.84
N HIS A 62 5.67 0.65 10.53
CA HIS A 62 6.18 0.72 9.15
C HIS A 62 5.55 -0.33 8.24
N VAL A 63 5.49 -1.58 8.68
CA VAL A 63 4.94 -2.69 7.87
C VAL A 63 3.49 -2.43 7.50
N GLY A 64 2.66 -2.02 8.46
CA GLY A 64 1.25 -1.73 8.23
C GLY A 64 1.02 -0.47 7.39
N LEU A 65 1.94 0.49 7.44
CA LEU A 65 1.89 1.67 6.59
C LEU A 65 2.30 1.34 5.15
N ILE A 66 3.41 0.62 4.95
CA ILE A 66 3.91 0.24 3.62
C ILE A 66 2.89 -0.66 2.92
N SER A 67 2.28 -1.62 3.61
CA SER A 67 1.27 -2.51 2.99
C SER A 67 0.06 -1.71 2.47
N LYS A 68 -0.41 -0.72 3.23
CA LYS A 68 -1.49 0.17 2.79
C LYS A 68 -1.06 1.06 1.61
N PHE A 69 0.17 1.54 1.57
CA PHE A 69 0.70 2.26 0.42
C PHE A 69 0.86 1.37 -0.82
N ALA A 70 1.28 0.13 -0.66
CA ALA A 70 1.34 -0.84 -1.74
C ALA A 70 -0.05 -1.12 -2.35
N LEU A 71 -1.08 -1.26 -1.50
CA LEU A 71 -2.48 -1.35 -1.94
C LEU A 71 -2.94 -0.11 -2.71
N MET A 72 -2.47 1.08 -2.34
CA MET A 72 -2.78 2.31 -3.07
C MET A 72 -2.09 2.37 -4.43
N GLU A 73 -0.83 1.94 -4.52
CA GLU A 73 -0.11 1.84 -5.80
C GLU A 73 -0.84 0.88 -6.76
N PHE A 74 -1.33 -0.26 -6.27
CA PHE A 74 -2.16 -1.15 -7.09
C PHE A 74 -3.47 -0.52 -7.59
N LYS A 75 -4.05 0.41 -6.83
CA LYS A 75 -5.37 0.98 -7.12
C LYS A 75 -5.30 2.26 -7.97
N TYR A 76 -4.30 3.10 -7.75
CA TYR A 76 -4.23 4.44 -8.35
C TYR A 76 -2.90 4.73 -9.05
N GLY A 77 -1.88 3.91 -8.82
CA GLY A 77 -0.52 4.16 -9.26
C GLY A 77 0.05 3.01 -10.07
N ASP A 78 1.26 2.61 -9.72
CA ASP A 78 2.03 1.60 -10.45
C ASP A 78 1.93 0.23 -9.76
N GLN A 79 1.35 -0.74 -10.47
CA GLN A 79 1.19 -2.10 -9.96
C GLN A 79 2.54 -2.80 -9.72
N GLU A 80 3.55 -2.58 -10.57
CA GLU A 80 4.88 -3.20 -10.40
C GLU A 80 5.56 -2.69 -9.12
N ARG A 81 5.34 -1.41 -8.81
CA ARG A 81 5.81 -0.82 -7.56
C ARG A 81 5.06 -1.39 -6.36
N GLY A 82 3.74 -1.58 -6.49
CA GLY A 82 2.93 -2.30 -5.49
C GLY A 82 3.49 -3.69 -5.20
N LYS A 83 3.81 -4.46 -6.25
CA LYS A 83 4.45 -5.79 -6.15
C LYS A 83 5.79 -5.71 -5.42
N SER A 84 6.67 -4.83 -5.86
CA SER A 84 7.99 -4.61 -5.25
C SER A 84 7.91 -4.27 -3.75
N MET A 85 6.93 -3.47 -3.35
CA MET A 85 6.71 -3.15 -1.94
C MET A 85 6.29 -4.38 -1.12
N PHE A 86 5.35 -5.19 -1.63
CA PHE A 86 4.95 -6.43 -0.96
C PHE A 86 6.08 -7.45 -0.92
N ASP A 87 6.84 -7.63 -2.00
CA ASP A 87 7.98 -8.54 -2.03
C ASP A 87 9.02 -8.17 -0.95
N ASN A 88 9.31 -6.88 -0.81
CA ASN A 88 10.21 -6.37 0.23
C ASN A 88 9.65 -6.65 1.64
N ILE A 89 8.34 -6.46 1.85
CA ILE A 89 7.70 -6.82 3.13
C ILE A 89 7.83 -8.31 3.41
N LEU A 90 7.56 -9.18 2.44
CA LEU A 90 7.60 -10.63 2.64
C LEU A 90 9.02 -11.16 2.89
N VAL A 91 10.03 -10.55 2.25
CA VAL A 91 11.44 -10.88 2.49
C VAL A 91 11.87 -10.47 3.91
N ASN A 92 11.50 -9.28 4.37
CA ASN A 92 11.90 -8.78 5.69
C ASN A 92 11.03 -9.31 6.85
N HIS A 93 9.78 -9.66 6.56
CA HIS A 93 8.78 -10.09 7.54
C HIS A 93 8.03 -11.36 7.12
N PRO A 94 8.74 -12.48 6.89
CA PRO A 94 8.12 -13.71 6.35
C PRO A 94 7.04 -14.31 7.26
N LYS A 95 7.08 -14.01 8.57
CA LYS A 95 6.10 -14.48 9.57
C LYS A 95 4.72 -13.80 9.48
N ARG A 96 4.57 -12.74 8.68
CA ARG A 96 3.30 -12.00 8.50
C ARG A 96 2.39 -12.70 7.49
N THR A 97 1.85 -13.86 7.87
CA THR A 97 0.96 -14.69 7.03
C THR A 97 -0.30 -13.96 6.55
N ASP A 98 -0.75 -12.97 7.30
CA ASP A 98 -1.82 -12.05 6.93
C ASP A 98 -1.51 -11.31 5.62
N LEU A 99 -0.27 -10.82 5.47
CA LEU A 99 0.15 -10.05 4.29
C LEU A 99 0.39 -10.93 3.06
N TRP A 100 0.82 -12.19 3.25
CA TRP A 100 0.89 -13.18 2.16
C TRP A 100 -0.49 -13.37 1.52
N SER A 101 -1.51 -13.59 2.34
CA SER A 101 -2.88 -13.83 1.88
C SER A 101 -3.44 -12.61 1.13
N VAL A 102 -3.19 -11.40 1.64
CA VAL A 102 -3.56 -10.16 0.96
C VAL A 102 -2.88 -10.05 -0.40
N TYR A 103 -1.57 -10.32 -0.48
CA TYR A 103 -0.83 -10.18 -1.73
C TYR A 103 -1.27 -11.19 -2.79
N ILE A 104 -1.44 -12.46 -2.42
CA ILE A 104 -1.96 -13.51 -3.32
C ILE A 104 -3.33 -13.10 -3.88
N ASN A 105 -4.23 -12.62 -3.03
CA ASN A 105 -5.56 -12.17 -3.46
C ASN A 105 -5.51 -11.02 -4.48
N ILE A 106 -4.51 -10.12 -4.37
CA ILE A 106 -4.32 -9.04 -5.34
C ILE A 106 -3.87 -9.61 -6.68
N LEU A 107 -2.89 -10.53 -6.68
CA LEU A 107 -2.37 -11.13 -7.91
C LEU A 107 -3.42 -11.96 -8.63
N ILE A 108 -4.23 -12.74 -7.89
CA ILE A 108 -5.38 -13.48 -8.44
C ILE A 108 -6.36 -12.51 -9.12
N LYS A 109 -6.70 -11.39 -8.46
CA LYS A 109 -7.60 -10.37 -9.04
C LYS A 109 -7.02 -9.69 -10.29
N GLN A 110 -5.71 -9.67 -10.45
CA GLN A 110 -5.03 -9.16 -11.65
C GLN A 110 -4.87 -10.22 -12.73
N GLY A 111 -5.20 -11.49 -12.46
CA GLY A 111 -4.95 -12.60 -13.38
C GLY A 111 -3.48 -12.98 -13.49
N ASP A 112 -2.64 -12.58 -12.54
CA ASP A 112 -1.20 -12.88 -12.53
C ASP A 112 -0.93 -14.26 -11.91
N GLU A 113 -1.23 -15.31 -12.68
CA GLU A 113 -1.03 -16.69 -12.25
C GLU A 113 0.44 -17.03 -11.98
N GLU A 114 1.37 -16.47 -12.78
CA GLU A 114 2.80 -16.71 -12.63
C GLU A 114 3.33 -16.12 -11.32
N GLY A 115 2.90 -14.90 -10.98
CA GLY A 115 3.19 -14.25 -9.71
C GLY A 115 2.69 -15.08 -8.54
N VAL A 116 1.45 -15.60 -8.61
CA VAL A 116 0.89 -16.48 -7.57
C VAL A 116 1.73 -17.75 -7.40
N ARG A 117 2.07 -18.45 -8.49
CA ARG A 117 2.92 -19.66 -8.43
C ARG A 117 4.29 -19.39 -7.83
N THR A 118 4.91 -18.27 -8.22
CA THR A 118 6.21 -17.83 -7.69
C THR A 118 6.13 -17.55 -6.19
N LEU A 119 5.05 -16.91 -5.74
CA LEU A 119 4.82 -16.65 -4.32
C LEU A 119 4.69 -17.95 -3.53
N PHE A 120 3.92 -18.92 -4.04
CA PHE A 120 3.78 -20.24 -3.41
C PHE A 120 5.11 -21.00 -3.33
N ALA A 121 5.94 -20.95 -4.37
CA ALA A 121 7.26 -21.56 -4.35
C ALA A 121 8.16 -20.91 -3.28
N LYS A 122 8.10 -19.58 -3.14
CA LYS A 122 8.87 -18.82 -2.16
C LYS A 122 8.44 -19.07 -0.70
N ALA A 123 7.17 -19.43 -0.48
CA ALA A 123 6.65 -19.77 0.83
C ALA A 123 7.18 -21.11 1.38
N GLY A 124 7.89 -21.92 0.57
CA GLY A 124 8.77 -23.00 1.05
C GLY A 124 8.12 -23.95 2.05
N THR A 125 7.04 -24.62 1.64
CA THR A 125 6.06 -25.45 2.38
C THR A 125 4.78 -24.70 2.73
N PRO A 126 3.61 -25.12 2.22
CA PRO A 126 2.35 -24.50 2.57
C PRO A 126 2.06 -24.82 4.04
N SER A 127 2.29 -23.85 4.93
CA SER A 127 1.50 -23.81 6.14
C SER A 127 0.04 -23.76 5.72
N CYS A 128 -0.74 -24.74 6.18
CA CYS A 128 -2.14 -25.07 5.86
C CYS A 128 -3.09 -23.84 5.71
N ALA A 129 -2.74 -22.70 6.32
CA ALA A 129 -3.48 -21.45 6.23
C ALA A 129 -3.52 -20.81 4.81
N VAL A 130 -2.48 -20.95 3.99
CA VAL A 130 -2.42 -20.28 2.67
C VAL A 130 -3.24 -21.04 1.61
N GLN A 131 -3.37 -22.36 1.74
CA GLN A 131 -4.16 -23.19 0.82
C GLN A 131 -5.65 -22.86 0.89
N SER A 132 -6.20 -22.62 2.09
CA SER A 132 -7.62 -22.28 2.30
C SER A 132 -8.05 -21.01 1.55
N ALA A 133 -7.21 -19.98 1.52
CA ALA A 133 -7.53 -18.74 0.81
C ALA A 133 -7.59 -18.91 -0.71
N ALA A 134 -6.76 -19.80 -1.28
CA ALA A 134 -6.73 -20.05 -2.72
C ALA A 134 -7.90 -20.93 -3.19
N THR A 135 -8.38 -21.87 -2.37
CA THR A 135 -9.50 -22.76 -2.75
C THR A 135 -10.84 -22.02 -2.77
N CYS A 136 -11.00 -20.97 -1.97
CA CYS A 136 -12.23 -20.15 -1.97
C CYS A 136 -12.33 -19.18 -3.15
N ALA A 137 -11.24 -18.93 -3.90
CA ALA A 137 -11.22 -17.99 -5.02
C ALA A 137 -11.50 -18.64 -6.38
N SER A 138 -11.58 -19.98 -6.43
CA SER A 138 -11.82 -20.78 -7.64
C SER A 138 -13.22 -21.41 -7.69
N SER A 139 -14.19 -20.87 -6.93
CA SER A 139 -15.61 -21.29 -6.94
C SER A 139 -16.54 -20.12 -7.24
#